data_AF-A0A959X0Z6-F1
#
_entry.id   AF-A0A959X0Z6-F1
#
_cell.length_a   1.000
_cell.length_b   1.000
_cell.length_c   1.000
_cell.angle_alpha   90.00
_cell.angle_beta   90.00
_cell.angle_gamma   90.00
#
_symmetry.space_group_name_H-M   'P 1'
#
loop_
_entity.id
_entity.type
_entity.pdbx_description
1 polymer ?
#
loop_
_entity_poly.entity_id
_entity_poly.type
_entity_poly.pdbx_seq_one_letter_code
_entity_poly.pdbx_strand_id
1 'polypeptide(L)'
;MMQRFRDLLVFESASRLVLACDSIGGIGPKPADSVSVDARTVAHFGVRVPLLEVLCSGARPIALVNALCVERDPTGQEMIDE
;
A
#
# COMPACT_ATOMS: atom_id res chain seq x y z
N MET A 1 14.81 -0.78 19.16
CA MET A 1 15.08 0.62 18.75
C MET A 1 14.38 0.87 17.43
N MET A 2 13.77 2.04 17.22
CA MET A 2 13.10 2.39 15.95
C MET A 2 13.96 3.38 15.15
N GLN A 3 14.17 3.12 13.87
CA GLN A 3 14.93 3.97 12.96
C GLN A 3 14.11 4.25 11.70
N ARG A 4 14.25 5.46 11.16
CA ARG A 4 13.65 5.84 9.87
C ARG A 4 14.74 5.90 8.81
N PHE A 5 14.51 5.25 7.68
CA PHE A 5 15.37 5.34 6.50
C PHE A 5 14.49 5.63 5.29
N ARG A 6 14.53 6.88 4.79
CA ARG A 6 13.62 7.34 3.73
C ARG A 6 12.15 7.06 4.14
N ASP A 7 11.46 6.28 3.33
CA ASP A 7 10.05 5.89 3.46
C ASP A 7 9.86 4.64 4.35
N LEU A 8 10.97 4.03 4.79
CA LEU A 8 10.95 2.86 5.67
C LEU A 8 11.02 3.23 7.15
N LEU A 9 10.22 2.52 7.94
CA LEU A 9 10.40 2.40 9.39
C LEU A 9 10.96 1.02 9.72
N VAL A 10 12.09 1.02 10.42
CA VAL A 10 12.81 -0.19 10.82
C VAL A 10 12.78 -0.34 12.34
N PHE A 11 12.17 -1.42 12.80
CA PHE A 11 12.16 -1.80 14.21
C PHE A 11 13.22 -2.86 14.46
N GLU A 12 14.25 -2.48 15.20
CA GLU A 12 15.25 -3.40 15.72
C GLU A 12 14.65 -4.18 16.89
N SER A 13 14.39 -5.46 16.66
CA SER A 13 13.95 -6.46 17.64
C SER A 13 14.72 -7.78 17.44
N ALA A 14 14.33 -8.88 18.08
CA ALA A 14 14.90 -10.21 17.81
C ALA A 14 14.79 -10.61 16.32
N SER A 15 13.80 -10.08 15.61
CA SER A 15 13.71 -10.11 14.15
C SER A 15 13.48 -8.69 13.65
N ARG A 16 14.28 -8.23 12.69
CA ARG A 16 14.18 -6.88 12.15
C ARG A 16 12.87 -6.75 11.37
N LEU A 17 11.99 -5.84 11.81
CA LEU A 17 10.72 -5.58 11.14
C LEU A 17 10.85 -4.30 10.31
N VAL A 18 10.50 -4.39 9.03
CA VAL A 18 10.53 -3.27 8.08
C VAL A 18 9.11 -2.95 7.65
N LEU A 19 8.72 -1.69 7.76
CA LEU A 19 7.42 -1.20 7.34
C LEU A 19 7.61 -0.13 6.28
N ALA A 20 6.78 -0.20 5.25
CA ALA A 20 6.59 0.80 4.22
C ALA A 20 5.11 1.15 4.17
N CYS A 21 4.77 2.37 3.76
CA CYS A 21 3.39 2.82 3.64
C CYS A 21 3.30 3.86 2.54
N ASP A 22 2.34 3.67 1.65
CA ASP A 22 1.95 4.68 0.68
C ASP A 22 0.42 4.80 0.65
N SER A 23 -0.09 5.90 0.13
CA SER A 23 -1.51 6.22 0.06
C SER A 23 -1.86 6.84 -1.28
N ILE A 24 -3.00 6.44 -1.82
CA ILE A 24 -3.49 6.92 -3.11
C ILE A 24 -4.98 7.29 -2.97
N GLY A 25 -5.24 8.59 -2.84
CA GLY A 25 -6.58 9.17 -2.82
C GLY A 25 -6.70 10.17 -3.96
N GLY A 26 -7.74 10.06 -4.79
CA GLY A 26 -7.92 10.91 -5.98
C GLY A 26 -7.47 10.26 -7.30
N ILE A 27 -7.21 8.95 -7.31
CA ILE A 27 -6.97 8.14 -8.50
C ILE A 27 -7.87 6.91 -8.37
N GLY A 28 -8.73 6.66 -9.35
CA GLY A 28 -9.70 5.59 -9.29
C GLY A 28 -10.99 5.86 -10.07
N PRO A 29 -12.05 5.08 -9.77
CA PRO A 29 -13.31 5.16 -10.50
C PRO A 29 -14.29 6.19 -9.93
N LYS A 30 -13.91 6.97 -8.90
CA LYS A 30 -14.82 7.90 -8.22
C LYS A 30 -14.95 9.20 -9.01
N PRO A 31 -16.13 9.84 -8.98
CA PRO A 31 -16.34 11.08 -9.72
C PRO A 31 -15.39 12.23 -9.37
N ALA A 32 -14.83 12.21 -8.16
CA ALA A 32 -13.89 13.23 -7.67
C ALA A 32 -12.41 12.86 -7.89
N ASP A 33 -12.12 11.69 -8.48
CA ASP A 33 -10.75 11.30 -8.76
C ASP A 33 -10.17 12.18 -9.88
N SER A 34 -8.99 12.75 -9.62
CA SER A 34 -8.26 13.58 -10.57
C SER A 34 -7.73 12.78 -11.77
N VAL A 35 -7.58 11.47 -11.60
CA VAL A 35 -7.18 10.53 -12.64
C VAL A 35 -8.16 9.36 -12.64
N SER A 36 -8.90 9.22 -13.74
CA SER A 36 -9.88 8.14 -13.93
C SER A 36 -9.20 6.83 -14.31
N VAL A 37 -9.43 5.77 -13.53
CA VAL A 37 -8.91 4.42 -13.77
C VAL A 37 -9.74 3.38 -13.00
N ASP A 38 -9.76 2.12 -13.44
CA ASP A 38 -10.49 1.04 -12.75
C ASP A 38 -9.88 0.70 -11.37
N ALA A 39 -10.71 0.14 -10.49
CA ALA A 39 -10.34 -0.12 -9.10
C ALA A 39 -9.22 -1.16 -8.99
N ARG A 40 -9.29 -2.22 -9.80
CA ARG A 40 -8.23 -3.23 -9.94
C ARG A 40 -6.86 -2.60 -10.21
N THR A 41 -6.76 -1.71 -11.20
CA THR A 41 -5.51 -1.06 -11.54
C THR A 41 -5.00 -0.20 -10.37
N VAL A 42 -5.88 0.54 -9.69
CA VAL A 42 -5.47 1.30 -8.48
C VAL A 42 -4.97 0.37 -7.37
N ALA A 43 -5.61 -0.79 -7.15
CA ALA A 43 -5.19 -1.75 -6.13
C ALA A 43 -3.77 -2.24 -6.38
N HIS A 44 -3.46 -2.69 -7.61
CA HIS A 44 -2.13 -3.15 -7.98
C HIS A 44 -1.07 -2.06 -7.83
N PHE A 45 -1.34 -0.86 -8.35
CA PHE A 45 -0.36 0.23 -8.30
C PHE A 45 -0.19 0.81 -6.88
N GLY A 46 -1.26 0.86 -6.09
CA GLY A 46 -1.22 1.30 -4.69
C GLY A 46 -0.40 0.37 -3.80
N VAL A 47 -0.53 -0.96 -3.98
CA VAL A 47 0.29 -1.94 -3.25
C VAL A 47 1.73 -1.99 -3.76
N ARG A 48 1.95 -1.78 -5.07
CA ARG A 48 3.26 -1.90 -5.69
C ARG A 48 4.31 -0.99 -5.04
N VAL A 49 3.95 0.24 -4.66
CA VAL A 49 4.93 1.20 -4.10
C VAL A 49 5.51 0.71 -2.77
N PRO A 50 4.72 0.52 -1.68
CA PRO A 50 5.26 0.06 -0.42
C PRO A 50 5.85 -1.36 -0.51
N LEU A 51 5.32 -2.21 -1.41
CA LEU A 51 5.89 -3.53 -1.64
C LEU A 51 7.31 -3.47 -2.21
N LEU A 52 7.54 -2.61 -3.22
CA LEU A 52 8.87 -2.42 -3.80
C LEU A 52 9.86 -1.82 -2.79
N GLU A 53 9.41 -0.90 -1.93
CA GLU A 53 10.24 -0.33 -0.86
C GLU A 53 10.71 -1.41 0.12
N VAL A 54 9.80 -2.30 0.55
CA VAL A 54 10.15 -3.44 1.41
C VAL A 54 11.11 -4.40 0.69
N LEU A 55 10.84 -4.75 -0.56
CA LEU A 55 11.69 -5.67 -1.34
C LEU A 55 13.10 -5.10 -1.56
N CYS A 56 13.22 -3.82 -1.91
CA CYS A 56 14.49 -3.14 -2.11
C CYS A 56 15.33 -3.03 -0.83
N SER A 57 14.70 -3.08 0.35
CA SER A 57 15.42 -3.16 1.63
C SER A 57 16.05 -4.54 1.88
N GLY A 58 15.72 -5.55 1.08
CA GLY A 58 16.11 -6.94 1.29
C GLY A 58 15.22 -7.69 2.29
N ALA A 59 14.18 -7.05 2.81
CA ALA A 59 13.21 -7.69 3.69
C ALA A 59 12.24 -8.60 2.90
N ARG A 60 11.71 -9.62 3.58
CA ARG A 60 10.66 -10.49 3.04
C ARG A 60 9.29 -9.93 3.43
N PRO A 61 8.38 -9.65 2.47
CA PRO A 61 7.01 -9.29 2.78
C PRO A 61 6.28 -10.42 3.52
N ILE A 62 5.58 -10.10 4.60
CA ILE A 62 4.83 -11.07 5.42
C ILE A 62 3.37 -10.70 5.64
N ALA A 63 3.02 -9.43 5.46
CA ALA A 63 1.68 -8.90 5.63
C ALA A 63 1.51 -7.64 4.78
N LEU A 64 0.28 -7.42 4.32
CA LEU A 64 -0.17 -6.20 3.67
C LEU A 64 -1.41 -5.71 4.41
N VAL A 65 -1.47 -4.42 4.70
CA VAL A 65 -2.64 -3.78 5.30
C VAL A 65 -3.23 -2.81 4.28
N ASN A 66 -4.46 -3.07 3.84
CA ASN A 66 -5.13 -2.27 2.83
C ASN A 66 -6.14 -1.30 3.50
N ALA A 67 -5.72 -0.06 3.72
CA ALA A 67 -6.57 1.00 4.25
C ALA A 67 -7.20 1.79 3.08
N LEU A 68 -8.39 1.37 2.68
CA LEU A 68 -9.07 1.88 1.48
C LEU A 68 -9.69 3.27 1.69
N CYS A 69 -9.49 4.17 0.72
CA CYS A 69 -10.10 5.50 0.65
C CYS A 69 -11.47 5.51 -0.07
N VAL A 70 -12.09 4.35 -0.22
CA VAL A 70 -13.37 4.14 -0.92
C VAL A 70 -14.35 3.40 -0.02
N GLU A 71 -15.63 3.41 -0.38
CA GLU A 71 -16.61 2.56 0.28
C GLU A 71 -16.28 1.08 0.10
N ARG A 72 -16.73 0.24 1.04
CA ARG A 72 -16.47 -1.20 1.01
C ARG A 72 -17.05 -1.88 -0.23
N ASP A 73 -18.27 -1.54 -0.64
CA ASP A 73 -18.98 -2.18 -1.76
C ASP A 73 -19.55 -1.10 -2.71
N PRO A 74 -19.28 -1.16 -4.03
CA PRO A 74 -18.57 -2.23 -4.73
C PRO A 74 -17.04 -2.04 -4.83
N THR A 75 -16.55 -0.80 -4.78
CA THR A 75 -15.16 -0.51 -5.20
C THR A 75 -14.13 -1.13 -4.26
N GLY A 76 -14.33 -1.04 -2.95
CA GLY A 76 -13.38 -1.62 -2.00
C GLY A 76 -13.28 -3.13 -2.10
N GLN A 77 -14.39 -3.81 -2.38
CA GLN A 77 -14.45 -5.26 -2.54
C GLN A 77 -13.67 -5.70 -3.78
N GLU A 78 -13.84 -5.01 -4.92
CA GLU A 78 -13.04 -5.24 -6.13
C GLU A 78 -11.53 -5.11 -5.83
N MET A 79 -11.12 -4.10 -5.07
CA MET A 79 -9.70 -3.91 -4.69
C MET A 79 -9.18 -4.95 -3.71
N ILE A 80 -10.03 -5.58 -2.90
CA ILE A 80 -9.66 -6.64 -1.94
C ILE A 80 -9.50 -7.99 -2.63
N ASP A 81 -10.24 -8.22 -3.71
CA ASP A 81 -10.25 -9.49 -4.45
C ASP A 81 -9.07 -9.63 -5.44
N GLU A 82 -8.20 -8.61 -5.54
CA GLU A 82 -6.94 -8.61 -6.31
C GLU A 82 -5.73 -9.09 -5.50
#